data_AF-A0A182GFL8-F1
#
_entry.id   AF-A0A182GFL8-F1
#
_cell.length_a   1.000
_cell.length_b   1.000
_cell.length_c   1.000
_cell.angle_alpha   90.00
_cell.angle_beta   90.00
_cell.angle_gamma   90.00
#
_symmetry.space_group_name_H-M   'P 1'
#
loop_
_entity.id
_entity.type
_entity.pdbx_description
1 polymer ?
#
loop_
_entity_poly.entity_id
_entity_poly.type
_entity_poly.pdbx_seq_one_letter_code
_entity_poly.pdbx_strand_id
1 'polypeptide(L)'
;MKEKRLHLSKSSIAPVGVASPKMHALLAVGLATAAVLLCLSPPVEAAQRQPVYINKCCRVGEYYDDTQQLCVAGGIAKWVPKVFLPAKNQIYTDVGNAPVHMKFLENKRPEGCKVTAYTTDQILLMGNGSLFLSQKHTLVSSPEYCVDEKVALVCARDNGMDSLQAPEKTSSVWRCCGPNLAYDRLNQTCAKLDQTHVSYGAKIVTSAHVDLSFGFPACKEHVIAGNFKPENLREDTGSVTIDSGKILASNEYCLEQALDGKAVYVFTCREHVQPISVPVENTDVRFALYAAGLLVSVIFLGATLATGYLVTSQHHVLHWRCQTHYVACLLIGDLFLAIVQLSGETITGPACTMIGKSLLLFLAVRYLCFLSS
;
A
#
# COMPACT_ATOMS: atom_id res chain seq x y z
N MET A 1 -9.97 53.39 -4.82
CA MET A 1 -10.54 54.69 -4.42
C MET A 1 -10.14 54.98 -2.97
N LYS A 2 -9.48 56.14 -2.74
CA LYS A 2 -9.03 56.76 -1.46
C LYS A 2 -8.03 55.93 -0.65
N GLU A 3 -6.72 56.17 -0.57
CA GLU A 3 -5.86 57.38 -0.53
C GLU A 3 -6.22 58.44 0.53
N LYS A 4 -5.33 58.59 1.53
CA LYS A 4 -4.83 59.84 2.16
C LYS A 4 -3.78 59.47 3.22
N ARG A 5 -2.47 59.48 2.89
CA ARG A 5 -1.48 60.56 3.06
C ARG A 5 -1.19 61.01 4.50
N LEU A 6 0.02 60.66 4.91
CA LEU A 6 1.04 61.42 5.66
C LEU A 6 0.71 62.88 5.99
N HIS A 7 1.10 63.33 7.19
CA HIS A 7 1.92 64.53 7.36
C HIS A 7 2.77 64.45 8.64
N LEU A 8 4.09 64.42 8.45
CA LEU A 8 5.08 64.86 9.43
C LEU A 8 4.93 66.38 9.66
N SER A 9 5.10 66.83 10.89
CA SER A 9 5.58 68.19 11.17
C SER A 9 6.62 68.16 12.29
N LYS A 10 7.68 68.94 12.07
CA LYS A 10 8.93 69.10 12.83
C LYS A 10 8.85 70.43 13.60
N SER A 11 9.82 70.65 14.52
CA SER A 11 10.15 71.90 15.25
C SER A 11 9.49 72.01 16.63
N SER A 12 10.11 72.50 17.71
CA SER A 12 11.34 73.30 17.89
C SER A 12 11.89 73.10 19.31
N ILE A 13 13.14 73.52 19.53
CA ILE A 13 13.95 73.39 20.75
C ILE A 13 13.86 74.64 21.65
N ALA A 14 13.83 74.41 22.98
CA ALA A 14 14.27 75.26 24.13
C ALA A 14 13.47 76.54 24.49
N PRO A 15 13.48 77.02 25.78
CA PRO A 15 14.57 76.85 26.77
C PRO A 15 14.21 76.52 28.23
N VAL A 16 15.33 76.30 28.94
CA VAL A 16 15.59 75.99 30.35
C VAL A 16 14.87 76.92 31.34
N GLY A 17 14.29 76.31 32.38
CA GLY A 17 13.88 76.97 33.63
C GLY A 17 14.26 76.08 34.81
N VAL A 18 15.10 76.61 35.71
CA VAL A 18 15.74 75.92 36.82
C VAL A 18 14.87 75.95 38.09
N ALA A 19 14.94 74.83 38.82
CA ALA A 19 14.70 74.61 40.27
C ALA A 19 13.27 74.58 40.83
N SER A 20 12.89 73.43 41.41
CA SER A 20 12.60 73.35 42.85
C SER A 20 12.66 71.89 43.38
N PRO A 21 13.28 71.63 44.55
CA PRO A 21 13.65 70.29 45.02
C PRO A 21 12.59 69.71 45.97
N LYS A 22 11.50 69.15 45.45
CA LYS A 22 10.55 68.38 46.29
C LYS A 22 10.02 67.08 45.67
N MET A 23 10.59 66.65 44.55
CA MET A 23 10.06 65.51 43.77
C MET A 23 11.03 64.33 43.64
N HIS A 24 11.98 64.19 44.58
CA HIS A 24 12.90 63.05 44.62
C HIS A 24 12.56 61.99 45.70
N ALA A 25 11.65 62.30 46.64
CA ALA A 25 11.27 61.33 47.68
C ALA A 25 10.12 60.39 47.27
N LEU A 26 9.30 60.76 46.28
CA LEU A 26 8.16 59.96 45.83
C LEU A 26 8.52 58.94 44.72
N LEU A 27 9.62 59.14 44.00
CA LEU A 27 10.08 58.21 42.96
C LEU A 27 10.86 57.01 43.52
N ALA A 28 11.54 57.15 44.66
CA ALA A 28 12.30 56.06 45.27
C ALA A 28 11.41 55.00 45.94
N VAL A 29 10.23 55.38 46.44
CA VAL A 29 9.28 54.44 47.07
C VAL A 29 8.50 53.65 46.02
N GLY A 30 8.17 54.25 44.87
CA GLY A 30 7.46 53.56 43.78
C GLY A 30 8.30 52.53 43.01
N LEU A 31 9.61 52.74 42.89
CA LEU A 31 10.53 51.81 42.22
C LEU A 31 10.89 50.60 43.08
N ALA A 32 10.94 50.74 44.41
CA ALA A 32 11.18 49.62 45.32
C ALA A 32 9.98 48.67 45.42
N THR A 33 8.74 49.19 45.37
CA THR A 33 7.54 48.34 45.38
C THR A 33 7.28 47.63 44.05
N ALA A 34 7.69 48.20 42.92
CA ALA A 34 7.55 47.53 41.61
C ALA A 34 8.58 46.39 41.43
N ALA A 35 9.79 46.52 41.99
CA ALA A 35 10.81 45.48 41.90
C ALA A 35 10.51 44.26 42.79
N VAL A 36 9.84 44.44 43.93
CA VAL A 36 9.48 43.33 44.83
C VAL A 36 8.25 42.54 44.34
N LEU A 37 7.34 43.17 43.59
CA LEU A 37 6.19 42.47 42.98
C LEU A 37 6.52 41.71 41.69
N LEU A 38 7.67 41.95 41.06
CA LEU A 38 8.10 41.24 39.84
C LEU A 38 8.84 39.91 40.10
N CYS A 39 9.07 39.54 41.36
CA CYS A 39 9.72 38.26 41.73
C CYS A 39 8.76 37.24 42.37
N LEU A 40 7.45 37.49 42.36
CA LEU A 40 6.41 36.58 42.83
C LEU A 40 5.50 36.12 41.67
N SER A 41 6.10 35.77 40.52
CA SER A 41 5.43 34.81 39.65
C SER A 41 5.63 33.43 40.28
N PRO A 42 4.56 32.67 40.57
CA PRO A 42 4.73 31.25 40.86
C PRO A 42 5.51 30.64 39.69
N PRO A 43 6.44 29.69 39.94
CA PRO A 43 7.07 28.99 38.83
C PRO A 43 5.93 28.49 37.95
N VAL A 44 5.99 28.81 36.66
CA VAL A 44 5.13 28.18 35.66
C VAL A 44 5.40 26.70 35.83
N GLU A 45 4.50 26.03 36.53
CA GLU A 45 4.56 24.63 36.84
C GLU A 45 4.51 23.94 35.48
N ALA A 46 5.70 23.56 34.99
CA ALA A 46 5.84 22.83 33.75
C ALA A 46 5.02 21.57 33.94
N ALA A 47 3.80 21.56 33.38
CA ALA A 47 2.79 20.53 33.62
C ALA A 47 3.47 19.17 33.69
N GLN A 48 3.64 18.65 34.91
CA GLN A 48 4.50 17.52 35.17
C GLN A 48 3.79 16.31 34.57
N ARG A 49 4.15 15.99 33.33
CA ARG A 49 3.55 14.89 32.57
C ARG A 49 3.69 13.64 33.42
N GLN A 50 2.56 13.05 33.82
CA GLN A 50 2.59 11.84 34.62
C GLN A 50 3.36 10.76 33.87
N PRO A 51 4.22 10.00 34.56
CA PRO A 51 4.97 8.92 33.93
C PRO A 51 4.00 7.85 33.41
N VAL A 52 4.17 7.48 32.15
CA VAL A 52 3.44 6.39 31.50
C VAL A 52 4.26 5.12 31.65
N TYR A 53 3.65 4.09 32.24
CA TYR A 53 4.29 2.79 32.46
C TYR A 53 3.86 1.78 31.41
N ILE A 54 4.83 1.11 30.82
CA ILE A 54 4.64 0.06 29.80
C ILE A 54 5.33 -1.21 30.25
N ASN A 55 4.69 -2.35 30.04
CA ASN A 55 5.23 -3.62 30.45
C ASN A 55 6.24 -4.13 29.41
N LYS A 56 7.45 -4.47 29.85
CA LYS A 56 8.38 -5.33 29.12
C LYS A 56 8.11 -6.78 29.49
N CYS A 57 8.01 -7.66 28.49
CA CYS A 57 7.68 -9.06 28.72
C CYS A 57 8.77 -9.80 29.52
N CYS A 58 10.04 -9.62 29.16
CA CYS A 58 11.18 -10.23 29.82
C CYS A 58 11.99 -9.22 30.63
N ARG A 59 13.08 -9.65 31.28
CA ARG A 59 14.02 -8.73 31.93
C ARG A 59 14.86 -7.99 30.89
N VAL A 60 15.53 -6.91 31.28
CA VAL A 60 16.52 -6.27 30.41
C VAL A 60 17.69 -7.23 30.16
N GLY A 61 18.12 -7.35 28.90
CA GLY A 61 19.13 -8.33 28.47
C GLY A 61 18.56 -9.71 28.10
N GLU A 62 17.25 -9.91 28.24
CA GLU A 62 16.50 -11.06 27.76
C GLU A 62 15.50 -10.62 26.68
N TYR A 63 15.15 -11.54 25.79
CA TYR A 63 14.07 -11.36 24.82
C TYR A 63 13.09 -12.53 24.87
N TYR A 64 11.86 -12.30 24.42
CA TYR A 64 10.85 -13.36 24.32
C TYR A 64 11.05 -14.18 23.04
N ASP A 65 11.25 -15.49 23.18
CA ASP A 65 11.27 -16.44 22.08
C ASP A 65 9.87 -17.06 21.92
N ASP A 66 9.21 -16.73 20.82
CA ASP A 66 7.87 -17.24 20.49
C ASP A 66 7.88 -18.75 20.16
N THR A 67 9.01 -19.31 19.74
CA THR A 67 9.09 -20.77 19.49
C THR A 67 9.11 -21.57 20.78
N GLN A 68 9.81 -21.06 21.80
CA GLN A 68 9.93 -21.70 23.12
C GLN A 68 8.89 -21.19 24.12
N GLN A 69 8.17 -20.11 23.78
CA GLN A 69 7.24 -19.40 24.66
C GLN A 69 7.89 -18.96 25.99
N LEU A 70 9.18 -18.62 25.94
CA LEU A 70 10.02 -18.36 27.12
C LEU A 70 10.93 -17.15 26.90
N CYS A 71 11.37 -16.55 28.02
CA CYS A 71 12.39 -15.50 28.00
C CYS A 71 13.76 -16.15 27.95
N VAL A 72 14.57 -15.74 26.98
CA VAL A 72 15.93 -16.26 26.76
C VAL A 72 16.95 -15.13 26.84
N ALA A 73 18.15 -15.44 27.34
CA ALA A 73 19.24 -14.48 27.42
C ALA A 73 19.78 -14.12 26.03
N GLY A 74 20.27 -12.89 25.87
CA GLY A 74 20.85 -12.40 24.61
C GLY A 74 20.11 -11.20 23.99
N GLY A 75 19.27 -10.53 24.78
CA GLY A 75 18.60 -9.29 24.40
C GLY A 75 19.53 -8.07 24.42
N ILE A 76 19.09 -7.01 23.75
CA ILE A 76 19.75 -5.72 23.66
C ILE A 76 19.46 -4.90 24.92
N ALA A 77 20.50 -4.38 25.56
CA ALA A 77 20.36 -3.60 26.80
C ALA A 77 19.61 -2.26 26.61
N LYS A 78 19.65 -1.69 25.40
CA LYS A 78 18.96 -0.45 25.02
C LYS A 78 17.98 -0.75 23.88
N TRP A 79 16.77 -1.14 24.24
CA TRP A 79 15.72 -1.48 23.29
C TRP A 79 14.46 -0.65 23.60
N VAL A 80 13.84 -0.09 22.55
CA VAL A 80 12.58 0.66 22.65
C VAL A 80 11.78 0.43 21.36
N PRO A 81 10.49 0.05 21.44
CA PRO A 81 9.66 -0.14 20.26
C PRO A 81 9.36 1.19 19.57
N LYS A 82 8.84 1.15 18.34
CA LYS A 82 8.42 2.37 17.63
C LYS A 82 7.34 3.07 18.43
N VAL A 83 7.63 4.28 18.91
CA VAL A 83 6.68 5.11 19.66
C VAL A 83 6.16 6.24 18.77
N PHE A 84 4.85 6.29 18.55
CA PHE A 84 4.20 7.44 17.92
C PHE A 84 3.77 8.46 18.98
N LEU A 85 4.09 9.73 18.73
CA LEU A 85 3.74 10.85 19.62
C LEU A 85 2.64 11.70 18.96
N PRO A 86 1.35 11.48 19.29
CA PRO A 86 0.24 12.17 18.63
C PRO A 86 0.34 13.70 18.71
N ALA A 87 0.77 14.23 19.86
CA ALA A 87 0.92 15.67 20.06
C ALA A 87 1.96 16.34 19.14
N LYS A 88 2.90 15.56 18.59
CA LYS A 88 3.91 16.03 17.64
C LYS A 88 3.70 15.49 16.23
N ASN A 89 2.69 14.65 16.02
CA ASN A 89 2.41 13.93 14.78
C ASN A 89 3.65 13.26 14.15
N GLN A 90 4.51 12.66 14.98
CA GLN A 90 5.76 12.06 14.53
C GLN A 90 6.10 10.79 15.31
N ILE A 91 6.90 9.93 14.68
CA ILE A 91 7.52 8.79 15.36
C ILE A 91 8.72 9.30 16.16
N TYR A 92 8.91 8.78 17.36
CA TYR A 92 10.07 9.06 18.18
C TYR A 92 11.32 8.42 17.58
N THR A 93 12.37 9.23 17.39
CA THR A 93 13.53 8.87 16.56
C THR A 93 14.79 8.51 17.34
N ASP A 94 14.81 8.71 18.66
CA ASP A 94 15.99 8.41 19.47
C ASP A 94 16.09 6.90 19.68
N VAL A 95 17.08 6.28 19.03
CA VAL A 95 17.20 4.83 18.95
C VAL A 95 17.70 4.27 20.28
N GLY A 96 16.94 3.36 20.88
CA GLY A 96 17.30 2.69 22.13
C GLY A 96 17.05 3.51 23.40
N ASN A 97 16.63 4.77 23.27
CA ASN A 97 16.11 5.57 24.37
C ASN A 97 14.59 5.70 24.25
N ALA A 98 13.92 5.95 25.36
CA ALA A 98 12.48 6.16 25.39
C ALA A 98 12.17 7.63 25.65
N PRO A 99 10.98 8.12 25.25
CA PRO A 99 10.52 9.44 25.65
C PRO A 99 10.63 9.62 27.17
N VAL A 100 11.05 10.80 27.63
CA VAL A 100 11.34 11.08 29.06
C VAL A 100 10.19 10.72 30.00
N HIS A 101 8.95 10.83 29.54
CA HIS A 101 7.75 10.51 30.30
C HIS A 101 7.37 9.02 30.29
N MET A 102 8.08 8.19 29.54
CA MET A 102 7.79 6.77 29.35
C MET A 102 8.76 5.90 30.15
N LYS A 103 8.24 4.94 30.90
CA LYS A 103 9.02 4.00 31.72
C LYS A 103 8.61 2.57 31.44
N PHE A 104 9.58 1.66 31.40
CA PHE A 104 9.33 0.24 31.19
C PHE A 104 9.39 -0.53 32.51
N LEU A 105 8.38 -1.37 32.75
CA LEU A 105 8.31 -2.30 33.86
C LEU A 105 8.74 -3.67 33.38
N GLU A 106 9.87 -4.16 33.89
CA GLU A 106 10.45 -5.43 33.47
C GLU A 106 9.69 -6.65 33.96
N ASN A 107 9.83 -7.76 33.22
CA ASN A 107 9.30 -9.08 33.57
C ASN A 107 7.82 -9.06 33.96
N LYS A 108 7.02 -8.29 33.22
CA LYS A 108 5.59 -8.14 33.46
C LYS A 108 4.83 -8.57 32.23
N ARG A 109 4.18 -9.73 32.31
CA ARG A 109 3.34 -10.29 31.25
C ARG A 109 1.86 -10.06 31.58
N PRO A 110 0.97 -10.05 30.59
CA PRO A 110 -0.46 -10.07 30.85
C PRO A 110 -0.84 -11.35 31.62
N GLU A 111 -1.67 -11.20 32.65
CA GLU A 111 -2.12 -12.30 33.50
C GLU A 111 -3.61 -12.59 33.26
N GLY A 112 -4.03 -13.85 33.45
CA GLY A 112 -5.45 -14.23 33.40
C GLY A 112 -6.07 -14.23 32.00
N CYS A 113 -5.27 -14.27 30.94
CA CYS A 113 -5.75 -14.29 29.55
C CYS A 113 -4.91 -15.22 28.67
N LYS A 114 -5.48 -15.67 27.56
CA LYS A 114 -4.72 -16.31 26.47
C LYS A 114 -3.95 -15.21 25.74
N VAL A 115 -2.63 -15.36 25.61
CA VAL A 115 -1.78 -14.38 24.91
C VAL A 115 -1.63 -14.75 23.44
N THR A 116 -1.55 -13.73 22.58
CA THR A 116 -1.19 -13.84 21.17
C THR A 116 0.05 -12.98 20.92
N ALA A 117 1.04 -13.55 20.23
CA ALA A 117 2.25 -12.84 19.85
C ALA A 117 2.04 -12.08 18.53
N TYR A 118 2.44 -10.81 18.53
CA TYR A 118 2.47 -9.94 17.36
C TYR A 118 3.90 -9.47 17.12
N THR A 119 4.33 -9.38 15.87
CA THR A 119 5.66 -8.88 15.54
C THR A 119 5.74 -7.35 15.68
N THR A 120 6.93 -6.80 15.88
CA THR A 120 7.09 -5.35 16.15
C THR A 120 6.71 -4.42 14.97
N ASP A 121 6.61 -4.94 13.76
CA ASP A 121 6.08 -4.23 12.58
C ASP A 121 4.53 -4.17 12.55
N GLN A 122 3.87 -5.07 13.28
CA GLN A 122 2.41 -5.13 13.37
C GLN A 122 1.83 -4.26 14.49
N ILE A 123 2.71 -3.60 15.26
CA ILE A 123 2.32 -2.83 16.43
C ILE A 123 2.91 -1.42 16.39
N LEU A 124 2.21 -0.49 17.02
CA LEU A 124 2.69 0.88 17.22
C LEU A 124 2.38 1.33 18.63
N LEU A 125 3.41 1.67 19.40
CA LEU A 125 3.23 2.13 20.77
C LEU A 125 2.86 3.61 20.77
N MET A 126 1.76 3.97 21.42
CA MET A 126 1.29 5.35 21.49
C MET A 126 1.94 6.07 22.68
N GLY A 127 2.17 7.37 22.55
CA GLY A 127 2.82 8.18 23.60
C GLY A 127 2.07 8.24 24.95
N ASN A 128 0.80 7.82 24.99
CA ASN A 128 -0.03 7.66 26.20
C ASN A 128 0.08 6.25 26.84
N GLY A 129 0.83 5.32 26.23
CA GLY A 129 1.00 3.95 26.72
C GLY A 129 0.00 2.93 26.21
N SER A 130 -0.91 3.29 25.29
CA SER A 130 -1.71 2.29 24.58
C SER A 130 -0.94 1.68 23.40
N LEU A 131 -1.15 0.41 23.11
CA LEU A 131 -0.59 -0.27 21.95
C LEU A 131 -1.62 -0.30 20.82
N PHE A 132 -1.27 0.21 19.65
CA PHE A 132 -2.10 0.08 18.45
C PHE A 132 -1.72 -1.18 17.68
N LEU A 133 -2.70 -2.05 17.43
CA LEU A 133 -2.53 -3.23 16.58
C LEU A 133 -2.93 -2.86 15.15
N SER A 134 -1.96 -2.85 14.22
CA SER A 134 -2.23 -2.46 12.83
C SER A 134 -3.22 -3.40 12.16
N GLN A 135 -3.08 -4.71 12.41
CA GLN A 135 -3.95 -5.74 11.84
C GLN A 135 -5.38 -5.71 12.36
N LYS A 136 -5.63 -5.20 13.56
CA LYS A 136 -6.98 -5.15 14.14
C LYS A 136 -7.58 -3.74 14.11
N HIS A 137 -6.77 -2.72 13.84
CA HIS A 137 -7.14 -1.31 13.97
C HIS A 137 -7.71 -0.97 15.37
N THR A 138 -7.19 -1.59 16.41
CA THR A 138 -7.64 -1.41 17.80
C THR A 138 -6.51 -0.94 18.70
N LEU A 139 -6.88 -0.17 19.73
CA LEU A 139 -5.99 0.22 20.82
C LEU A 139 -6.15 -0.74 22.00
N VAL A 140 -5.02 -1.21 22.52
CA VAL A 140 -4.92 -2.09 23.68
C VAL A 140 -4.31 -1.31 24.85
N SER A 141 -4.84 -1.49 26.04
CA SER A 141 -4.38 -0.80 27.24
C SER A 141 -3.13 -1.47 27.82
N SER A 142 -2.26 -0.69 28.48
CA SER A 142 -0.99 -1.15 29.09
C SER A 142 -1.07 -2.46 29.90
N PRO A 143 -2.07 -2.74 30.75
CA PRO A 143 -2.12 -4.00 31.52
C PRO A 143 -2.39 -5.25 30.66
N GLU A 144 -2.94 -5.09 29.46
CA GLU A 144 -3.37 -6.21 28.60
C GLU A 144 -2.32 -6.61 27.57
N TYR A 145 -1.16 -5.96 27.59
CA TYR A 145 -0.04 -6.33 26.73
C TYR A 145 1.30 -6.20 27.46
N CYS A 146 2.32 -6.82 26.89
CA CYS A 146 3.71 -6.49 27.13
C CYS A 146 4.45 -6.45 25.80
N VAL A 147 5.54 -5.69 25.73
CA VAL A 147 6.36 -5.56 24.51
C VAL A 147 7.76 -6.07 24.80
N ASP A 148 8.38 -6.66 23.80
CA ASP A 148 9.78 -7.05 23.79
C ASP A 148 10.42 -6.68 22.45
N GLU A 149 11.69 -7.05 22.25
CA GLU A 149 12.49 -6.59 21.10
C GLU A 149 11.92 -6.98 19.74
N LYS A 150 11.39 -8.20 19.63
CA LYS A 150 10.90 -8.79 18.37
C LYS A 150 9.39 -8.92 18.32
N VAL A 151 8.75 -9.04 19.48
CA VAL A 151 7.33 -9.35 19.61
C VAL A 151 6.68 -8.53 20.71
N ALA A 152 5.37 -8.37 20.62
CA ALA A 152 4.51 -7.99 21.73
C ALA A 152 3.51 -9.09 22.01
N LEU A 153 3.30 -9.38 23.29
CA LEU A 153 2.27 -10.30 23.73
C LEU A 153 1.05 -9.51 24.13
N VAL A 154 -0.09 -9.87 23.57
CA VAL A 154 -1.36 -9.18 23.78
C VAL A 154 -2.40 -10.19 24.24
N CYS A 155 -3.18 -9.85 25.26
CA CYS A 155 -4.34 -10.65 25.62
C CYS A 155 -5.31 -10.75 24.45
N ALA A 156 -5.61 -11.98 24.03
CA ALA A 156 -6.71 -12.25 23.12
C ALA A 156 -8.01 -11.81 23.81
N ARG A 157 -8.65 -10.76 23.28
CA ARG A 157 -10.00 -10.40 23.68
C ARG A 157 -10.98 -11.19 22.84
N ASP A 158 -11.58 -12.21 23.44
CA ASP A 158 -12.88 -12.68 22.98
C ASP A 158 -13.86 -11.57 23.40
N ASN A 159 -14.49 -10.93 22.41
CA ASN A 159 -15.30 -9.73 22.61
C ASN A 159 -16.42 -9.95 23.66
N GLY A 160 -16.15 -9.68 24.93
CA GLY A 160 -17.06 -9.17 25.97
C GLY A 160 -18.47 -9.75 26.06
N MET A 161 -18.68 -11.00 25.67
CA MET A 161 -19.91 -11.75 25.87
C MET A 161 -19.52 -12.96 26.70
N ASP A 162 -20.24 -13.23 27.79
CA ASP A 162 -19.96 -14.33 28.71
C ASP A 162 -19.46 -15.57 27.97
N SER A 163 -18.23 -15.98 28.29
CA SER A 163 -17.35 -16.89 27.55
C SER A 163 -17.88 -18.32 27.33
N LEU A 164 -19.17 -18.55 27.56
CA LEU A 164 -19.85 -19.83 27.40
C LEU A 164 -20.81 -19.86 26.20
N GLN A 165 -21.10 -18.73 25.53
CA GLN A 165 -22.09 -18.67 24.43
C GLN A 165 -21.64 -17.90 23.18
N ALA A 166 -20.47 -17.26 23.18
CA ALA A 166 -19.94 -16.67 21.95
C ALA A 166 -19.45 -17.79 21.01
N PRO A 167 -19.88 -17.83 19.74
CA PRO A 167 -19.27 -18.74 18.77
C PRO A 167 -17.77 -18.44 18.71
N GLU A 168 -16.95 -19.46 18.91
CA GLU A 168 -15.50 -19.34 18.79
C GLU A 168 -15.20 -18.83 17.37
N LYS A 169 -14.52 -17.68 17.26
CA LYS A 169 -14.12 -17.16 15.96
C LYS A 169 -13.01 -18.07 15.43
N THR A 170 -13.35 -18.96 14.50
CA THR A 170 -12.47 -20.03 14.05
C THR A 170 -11.52 -19.61 12.94
N SER A 171 -11.88 -18.58 12.17
CA SER A 171 -11.10 -18.15 11.02
C SER A 171 -10.97 -16.63 10.94
N SER A 172 -9.94 -16.16 10.26
CA SER A 172 -9.74 -14.73 10.00
C SER A 172 -9.95 -14.42 8.52
N VAL A 173 -10.54 -13.27 8.23
CA VAL A 173 -10.65 -12.72 6.87
C VAL A 173 -10.04 -11.33 6.85
N TRP A 174 -9.24 -11.06 5.84
CA TRP A 174 -8.45 -9.84 5.75
C TRP A 174 -9.14 -8.81 4.86
N ARG A 175 -9.15 -7.56 5.32
CA ARG A 175 -9.50 -6.38 4.54
C ARG A 175 -8.26 -5.58 4.19
N CYS A 176 -8.17 -5.04 2.99
CA CYS A 176 -6.94 -4.35 2.59
C CYS A 176 -6.81 -2.98 3.26
N CYS A 177 -7.91 -2.22 3.28
CA CYS A 177 -7.97 -0.89 3.86
C CYS A 177 -8.56 -0.94 5.28
N GLY A 178 -8.21 0.05 6.09
CA GLY A 178 -8.73 0.18 7.45
C GLY A 178 -10.25 0.42 7.52
N PRO A 179 -10.82 0.48 8.74
CA PRO A 179 -12.25 0.68 8.94
C PRO A 179 -12.71 2.02 8.35
N ASN A 180 -13.81 2.00 7.59
CA ASN A 180 -14.38 3.16 6.88
C ASN A 180 -13.49 3.75 5.78
N LEU A 181 -12.63 2.92 5.18
CA LEU A 181 -11.94 3.23 3.94
C LEU A 181 -12.41 2.27 2.84
N ALA A 182 -12.30 2.71 1.59
CA ALA A 182 -12.50 1.90 0.40
C ALA A 182 -11.34 2.08 -0.56
N TYR A 183 -11.15 1.13 -1.47
CA TYR A 183 -10.08 1.21 -2.45
C TYR A 183 -10.49 2.07 -3.65
N ASP A 184 -9.72 3.13 -3.91
CA ASP A 184 -9.82 3.94 -5.12
C ASP A 184 -8.91 3.36 -6.20
N ARG A 185 -9.54 2.79 -7.24
CA ARG A 185 -8.83 2.17 -8.36
C ARG A 185 -8.08 3.18 -9.23
N LEU A 186 -8.54 4.43 -9.31
CA LEU A 186 -7.91 5.46 -10.14
C LEU A 186 -6.63 5.97 -9.48
N ASN A 187 -6.69 6.22 -8.18
CA ASN A 187 -5.56 6.71 -7.40
C ASN A 187 -4.71 5.60 -6.77
N GLN A 188 -5.12 4.33 -6.93
CA GLN A 188 -4.47 3.14 -6.37
C GLN A 188 -4.22 3.22 -4.85
N THR A 189 -5.14 3.86 -4.12
CA THR A 189 -4.98 4.15 -2.68
C THR A 189 -6.28 3.89 -1.92
N CYS A 190 -6.16 3.70 -0.60
CA CYS A 190 -7.33 3.64 0.28
C CYS A 190 -7.85 5.06 0.54
N ALA A 191 -9.06 5.35 0.07
CA ALA A 191 -9.74 6.62 0.28
C ALA A 191 -10.68 6.54 1.49
N LYS A 192 -10.77 7.65 2.24
CA LYS A 192 -11.67 7.77 3.39
C LYS A 192 -13.12 7.89 2.90
N LEU A 193 -14.01 7.11 3.52
CA LEU A 193 -15.44 7.20 3.27
C LEU A 193 -16.10 8.18 4.23
N ASP A 194 -17.00 9.00 3.70
CA ASP A 194 -17.93 9.80 4.50
C ASP A 194 -19.11 8.95 4.98
N GLN A 195 -19.76 9.37 6.06
CA GLN A 195 -20.91 8.65 6.66
C GLN A 195 -22.10 8.48 5.70
N THR A 196 -22.20 9.34 4.70
CA THR A 196 -23.24 9.30 3.66
C THR A 196 -22.94 8.30 2.55
N HIS A 197 -21.74 7.73 2.53
CA HIS A 197 -21.31 6.81 1.49
C HIS A 197 -21.96 5.43 1.68
N VAL A 198 -22.42 4.81 0.59
CA VAL A 198 -23.11 3.50 0.62
C VAL A 198 -22.27 2.40 1.26
N SER A 199 -20.95 2.49 1.12
CA SER A 199 -19.97 1.54 1.69
C SER A 199 -19.51 1.88 3.11
N TYR A 200 -19.98 2.98 3.71
CA TYR A 200 -19.56 3.35 5.05
C TYR A 200 -20.03 2.29 6.06
N GLY A 201 -19.10 1.75 6.85
CA GLY A 201 -19.38 0.67 7.79
C GLY A 201 -19.79 -0.67 7.12
N ALA A 202 -19.64 -0.80 5.79
CA ALA A 202 -20.02 -2.03 5.10
C ALA A 202 -19.17 -3.21 5.58
N LYS A 203 -19.86 -4.30 5.94
CA LYS A 203 -19.26 -5.58 6.28
C LYS A 203 -19.23 -6.44 5.02
N ILE A 204 -18.03 -6.68 4.47
CA ILE A 204 -17.84 -7.57 3.31
C ILE A 204 -18.24 -9.01 3.68
N VAL A 205 -17.96 -9.41 4.93
CA VAL A 205 -18.32 -10.71 5.49
C VAL A 205 -19.15 -10.48 6.75
N THR A 206 -20.30 -11.16 6.84
CA THR A 206 -21.30 -10.95 7.91
C THR A 206 -21.35 -12.11 8.92
N SER A 207 -20.47 -13.11 8.79
CA SER A 207 -20.45 -14.28 9.68
C SER A 207 -19.93 -13.94 11.08
N ALA A 208 -20.54 -14.54 12.11
CA ALA A 208 -20.13 -14.42 13.50
C ALA A 208 -18.88 -15.26 13.83
N HIS A 209 -18.54 -16.24 12.98
CA HIS A 209 -17.40 -17.16 13.17
C HIS A 209 -16.09 -16.62 12.60
N VAL A 210 -16.15 -15.49 11.90
CA VAL A 210 -15.02 -14.89 11.21
C VAL A 210 -14.55 -13.65 11.96
N ASP A 211 -13.25 -13.60 12.23
CA ASP A 211 -12.61 -12.38 12.72
C ASP A 211 -12.06 -11.54 11.58
N LEU A 212 -12.24 -10.22 11.65
CA LEU A 212 -11.72 -9.31 10.63
C LEU A 212 -10.32 -8.83 11.01
N SER A 213 -9.39 -8.99 10.07
CA SER A 213 -8.05 -8.42 10.12
C SER A 213 -7.86 -7.44 8.97
N PHE A 214 -6.84 -6.60 9.04
CA PHE A 214 -6.61 -5.51 8.10
C PHE A 214 -5.16 -5.49 7.64
N GLY A 215 -4.95 -5.15 6.38
CA GLY A 215 -3.64 -5.02 5.75
C GLY A 215 -3.58 -5.73 4.40
N PHE A 216 -2.60 -5.33 3.60
CA PHE A 216 -2.29 -5.99 2.34
C PHE A 216 -1.47 -7.27 2.60
N PRO A 217 -1.56 -8.27 1.70
CA PRO A 217 -0.75 -9.47 1.81
C PRO A 217 0.75 -9.13 1.74
N ALA A 218 1.56 -9.90 2.46
CA ALA A 218 2.98 -9.65 2.63
C ALA A 218 3.79 -10.04 1.38
N CYS A 219 3.76 -9.18 0.35
CA CYS A 219 4.50 -9.41 -0.89
C CYS A 219 4.94 -8.12 -1.58
N LYS A 220 5.85 -8.29 -2.55
CA LYS A 220 6.47 -7.18 -3.27
C LYS A 220 5.49 -6.46 -4.21
N GLU A 221 4.60 -7.21 -4.85
CA GLU A 221 3.61 -6.69 -5.78
C GLU A 221 2.27 -7.41 -5.57
N HIS A 222 1.23 -6.64 -5.26
CA HIS A 222 -0.14 -7.11 -5.12
C HIS A 222 -0.94 -6.76 -6.38
N VAL A 223 -1.85 -7.63 -6.76
CA VAL A 223 -2.72 -7.49 -7.93
C VAL A 223 -4.15 -7.84 -7.56
N ILE A 224 -5.11 -7.32 -8.34
CA ILE A 224 -6.52 -7.69 -8.22
C ILE A 224 -6.73 -9.01 -8.99
N ALA A 225 -7.05 -10.09 -8.29
CA ALA A 225 -7.31 -11.40 -8.90
C ALA A 225 -8.72 -11.51 -9.49
N GLY A 226 -9.66 -10.67 -9.05
CA GLY A 226 -11.04 -10.69 -9.52
C GLY A 226 -12.00 -10.07 -8.52
N ASN A 227 -13.29 -10.31 -8.74
CA ASN A 227 -14.37 -9.86 -7.87
C ASN A 227 -14.69 -10.93 -6.83
N PHE A 228 -14.78 -10.54 -5.58
CA PHE A 228 -15.18 -11.40 -4.48
C PHE A 228 -16.67 -11.73 -4.59
N LYS A 229 -16.99 -13.00 -4.39
CA LYS A 229 -18.35 -13.50 -4.25
C LYS A 229 -18.47 -14.24 -2.91
N PRO A 230 -19.51 -13.99 -2.09
CA PRO A 230 -19.66 -14.61 -0.78
C PRO A 230 -19.60 -16.13 -0.80
N GLU A 231 -20.12 -16.77 -1.86
CA GLU A 231 -20.11 -18.23 -2.06
C GLU A 231 -18.71 -18.83 -2.20
N ASN A 232 -17.70 -18.02 -2.54
CA ASN A 232 -16.32 -18.49 -2.70
C ASN A 232 -15.54 -18.48 -1.38
N LEU A 233 -16.12 -17.94 -0.30
CA LEU A 233 -15.52 -17.91 1.03
C LEU A 233 -15.85 -19.20 1.79
N ARG A 234 -14.80 -19.86 2.27
CA ARG A 234 -14.89 -20.96 3.22
C ARG A 234 -14.77 -20.41 4.63
N GLU A 235 -15.88 -20.29 5.35
CA GLU A 235 -15.91 -19.68 6.70
C GLU A 235 -15.14 -20.50 7.75
N ASP A 236 -15.00 -21.81 7.55
CA ASP A 236 -14.25 -22.72 8.41
C ASP A 236 -12.75 -22.39 8.42
N THR A 237 -12.17 -22.13 7.26
CA THR A 237 -10.73 -21.86 7.10
C THR A 237 -10.41 -20.38 6.88
N GLY A 238 -11.39 -19.57 6.51
CA GLY A 238 -11.19 -18.21 6.00
C GLY A 238 -10.53 -18.17 4.63
N SER A 239 -10.51 -19.27 3.88
CA SER A 239 -9.91 -19.31 2.53
C SER A 239 -10.88 -18.86 1.46
N VAL A 240 -10.39 -18.19 0.42
CA VAL A 240 -11.20 -17.72 -0.72
C VAL A 240 -10.76 -18.42 -1.99
N THR A 241 -11.74 -18.90 -2.76
CA THR A 241 -11.49 -19.43 -4.11
C THR A 241 -11.63 -18.30 -5.13
N ILE A 242 -10.60 -18.08 -5.94
CA ILE A 242 -10.63 -17.09 -7.04
C ILE A 242 -11.11 -17.74 -8.33
N ASP A 243 -11.51 -16.93 -9.32
CA ASP A 243 -12.10 -17.40 -10.59
C ASP A 243 -11.18 -18.37 -11.37
N SER A 244 -9.86 -18.34 -11.14
CA SER A 244 -8.91 -19.32 -11.69
C SER A 244 -9.00 -20.72 -11.07
N GLY A 245 -9.88 -20.92 -10.08
CA GLY A 245 -10.01 -22.16 -9.31
C GLY A 245 -8.95 -22.33 -8.21
N LYS A 246 -8.02 -21.38 -8.06
CA LYS A 246 -7.03 -21.41 -6.97
C LYS A 246 -7.67 -21.03 -5.63
N ILE A 247 -7.32 -21.77 -4.58
CA ILE A 247 -7.72 -21.47 -3.21
C ILE A 247 -6.59 -20.67 -2.56
N LEU A 248 -6.93 -19.50 -2.02
CA LEU A 248 -6.01 -18.62 -1.29
C LEU A 248 -6.27 -18.74 0.21
N ALA A 249 -5.23 -18.95 0.99
CA ALA A 249 -5.32 -18.95 2.45
C ALA A 249 -5.57 -17.53 2.99
N SER A 250 -6.11 -17.43 4.21
CA SER A 250 -6.51 -16.15 4.84
C SER A 250 -5.44 -15.04 4.76
N ASN A 251 -4.16 -15.37 4.91
CA ASN A 251 -3.03 -14.44 4.89
C ASN A 251 -2.46 -14.13 3.48
N GLU A 252 -2.94 -14.81 2.44
CA GLU A 252 -2.47 -14.65 1.05
C GLU A 252 -3.32 -13.67 0.24
N TYR A 253 -4.50 -13.29 0.78
CA TYR A 253 -5.40 -12.34 0.13
C TYR A 253 -5.89 -11.28 1.11
N CYS A 254 -6.44 -10.20 0.56
CA CYS A 254 -7.31 -9.30 1.30
C CYS A 254 -8.48 -8.86 0.41
N LEU A 255 -9.62 -8.58 1.03
CA LEU A 255 -10.83 -8.13 0.36
C LEU A 255 -10.98 -6.62 0.53
N GLU A 256 -11.35 -5.91 -0.54
CA GLU A 256 -11.71 -4.51 -0.36
C GLU A 256 -12.83 -4.07 -1.26
N GLN A 257 -13.69 -3.22 -0.70
CA GLN A 257 -14.77 -2.63 -1.46
C GLN A 257 -14.22 -1.52 -2.37
N ALA A 258 -14.69 -1.54 -3.62
CA ALA A 258 -14.45 -0.47 -4.56
C ALA A 258 -15.11 0.82 -4.07
N LEU A 259 -14.51 1.97 -4.39
CA LEU A 259 -15.04 3.28 -4.03
C LEU A 259 -16.47 3.53 -4.57
N ASP A 260 -16.88 2.87 -5.66
CA ASP A 260 -18.24 2.98 -6.21
C ASP A 260 -19.28 2.12 -5.44
N GLY A 261 -18.83 1.29 -4.50
CA GLY A 261 -19.63 0.40 -3.68
C GLY A 261 -20.21 -0.81 -4.40
N LYS A 262 -19.98 -0.97 -5.71
CA LYS A 262 -20.62 -1.99 -6.54
C LYS A 262 -19.90 -3.34 -6.52
N ALA A 263 -18.59 -3.31 -6.34
CA ALA A 263 -17.74 -4.49 -6.37
C ALA A 263 -16.90 -4.59 -5.09
N VAL A 264 -16.57 -5.83 -4.73
CA VAL A 264 -15.54 -6.13 -3.76
C VAL A 264 -14.43 -6.84 -4.52
N TYR A 265 -13.21 -6.35 -4.42
CA TYR A 265 -12.04 -6.92 -5.09
C TYR A 265 -11.30 -7.87 -4.17
N VAL A 266 -10.75 -8.93 -4.76
CA VAL A 266 -9.78 -9.82 -4.11
C VAL A 266 -8.38 -9.39 -4.51
N PHE A 267 -7.62 -8.88 -3.57
CA PHE A 267 -6.20 -8.60 -3.74
C PHE A 267 -5.38 -9.80 -3.30
N THR A 268 -4.37 -10.16 -4.07
CA THR A 268 -3.43 -11.25 -3.77
C THR A 268 -2.08 -10.91 -4.35
N CYS A 269 -1.04 -11.64 -3.96
CA CYS A 269 0.28 -11.46 -4.57
C CYS A 269 0.27 -11.94 -6.02
N ARG A 270 1.03 -11.25 -6.87
CA ARG A 270 1.15 -11.55 -8.31
C ARG A 270 1.56 -12.99 -8.58
N GLU A 271 2.38 -13.57 -7.71
CA GLU A 271 2.84 -14.96 -7.79
C GLU A 271 1.69 -15.98 -7.68
N HIS A 272 0.59 -15.63 -6.99
CA HIS A 272 -0.55 -16.53 -6.86
C HIS A 272 -1.50 -16.48 -8.05
N VAL A 273 -1.49 -15.38 -8.80
CA VAL A 273 -2.20 -15.26 -10.06
C VAL A 273 -1.26 -15.81 -11.13
N GLN A 274 -1.35 -17.12 -11.40
CA GLN A 274 -0.72 -17.68 -12.60
C GLN A 274 -1.12 -16.79 -13.79
N PRO A 275 -0.24 -16.58 -14.78
CA PRO A 275 -0.61 -15.92 -16.02
C PRO A 275 -1.51 -16.85 -16.83
N ILE A 276 -2.73 -17.08 -16.34
CA ILE A 276 -3.83 -17.53 -17.15
C ILE A 276 -4.25 -16.27 -17.90
N SER A 277 -3.69 -16.11 -19.10
CA SER A 277 -4.36 -15.51 -20.26
C SER A 277 -5.53 -14.62 -19.86
N VAL A 278 -5.23 -13.43 -19.33
CA VAL A 278 -6.27 -12.46 -18.98
C VAL A 278 -6.90 -12.07 -20.31
N PRO A 279 -8.20 -12.28 -20.54
CA PRO A 279 -8.84 -11.74 -21.72
C PRO A 279 -8.79 -10.22 -21.55
N VAL A 280 -7.82 -9.60 -22.22
CA VAL A 280 -7.77 -8.16 -22.39
C VAL A 280 -8.92 -7.83 -23.33
N GLU A 281 -10.10 -7.61 -22.75
CA GLU A 281 -11.39 -7.36 -23.41
C GLU A 281 -11.43 -6.05 -24.24
N ASN A 282 -10.30 -5.54 -24.70
CA ASN A 282 -10.23 -4.36 -25.57
C ASN A 282 -9.11 -4.40 -26.61
N THR A 283 -8.45 -5.54 -26.82
CA THR A 283 -7.45 -5.70 -27.90
C THR A 283 -7.91 -6.57 -29.06
N ASP A 284 -8.92 -7.43 -28.87
CA ASP A 284 -9.34 -8.44 -29.86
C ASP A 284 -9.86 -7.84 -31.17
N VAL A 285 -10.55 -6.70 -31.14
CA VAL A 285 -11.10 -6.09 -32.37
C VAL A 285 -9.98 -5.58 -33.28
N ARG A 286 -8.92 -4.97 -32.70
CA ARG A 286 -7.77 -4.50 -33.50
C ARG A 286 -6.94 -5.67 -34.01
N PHE A 287 -6.69 -6.68 -33.18
CA PHE A 287 -5.97 -7.88 -33.61
C PHE A 287 -6.71 -8.64 -34.71
N ALA A 288 -8.04 -8.77 -34.61
CA ALA A 288 -8.87 -9.39 -35.64
C ALA A 288 -8.86 -8.60 -36.96
N LEU A 289 -8.91 -7.26 -36.89
CA LEU A 289 -8.82 -6.39 -38.08
C LEU A 289 -7.46 -6.52 -38.78
N TYR A 290 -6.35 -6.58 -38.03
CA TYR A 290 -5.01 -6.78 -38.60
C TYR A 290 -4.86 -8.16 -39.24
N ALA A 291 -5.34 -9.22 -38.57
CA ALA A 291 -5.28 -10.58 -39.09
C ALA A 291 -6.13 -10.74 -40.37
N ALA A 292 -7.34 -10.15 -40.39
CA ALA A 292 -8.20 -10.14 -41.57
C ALA A 292 -7.55 -9.38 -42.74
N GLY A 293 -6.92 -8.23 -42.47
CA GLY A 293 -6.19 -7.46 -43.49
C GLY A 293 -5.01 -8.23 -44.09
N LEU A 294 -4.25 -8.96 -43.26
CA LEU A 294 -3.13 -9.80 -43.72
C LEU A 294 -3.62 -10.99 -44.56
N LEU A 295 -4.72 -11.64 -44.18
CA LEU A 295 -5.28 -12.74 -44.98
C LEU A 295 -5.74 -12.28 -46.37
N VAL A 296 -6.39 -11.12 -46.44
CA VAL A 296 -6.78 -10.51 -47.73
C VAL A 296 -5.54 -10.21 -48.57
N SER A 297 -4.48 -9.64 -47.97
CA SER A 297 -3.19 -9.40 -48.63
C SER A 297 -2.58 -10.68 -49.23
N VAL A 298 -2.54 -11.77 -48.45
CA VAL A 298 -2.01 -13.07 -48.89
C VAL A 298 -2.76 -13.61 -50.11
N ILE A 299 -4.10 -13.49 -50.15
CA ILE A 299 -4.92 -13.95 -51.28
C ILE A 299 -4.60 -13.15 -52.55
N PHE A 300 -4.51 -11.81 -52.45
CA PHE A 300 -4.18 -10.95 -53.59
C PHE A 300 -2.75 -11.17 -54.09
N LEU A 301 -1.78 -11.32 -53.19
CA LEU A 301 -0.40 -11.64 -53.53
C LEU A 301 -0.29 -13.02 -54.20
N GLY A 302 -1.04 -14.01 -53.72
CA GLY A 302 -1.10 -15.35 -54.31
C GLY A 302 -1.69 -15.34 -55.72
N ALA A 303 -2.79 -14.61 -55.94
CA ALA A 303 -3.38 -14.42 -57.26
C ALA A 303 -2.44 -13.70 -58.22
N THR A 304 -1.71 -12.67 -57.73
CA THR A 304 -0.71 -11.94 -58.50
C THR A 304 0.47 -12.82 -58.89
N LEU A 305 0.95 -13.66 -57.95
CA LEU A 305 2.01 -14.63 -58.20
C LEU A 305 1.59 -15.68 -59.24
N ALA A 306 0.39 -16.24 -59.10
CA ALA A 306 -0.17 -17.23 -60.02
C ALA A 306 -0.35 -16.65 -61.43
N THR A 307 -0.93 -15.45 -61.54
CA THR A 307 -1.10 -14.74 -62.81
C THR A 307 0.26 -14.44 -63.43
N GLY A 308 1.23 -14.00 -62.64
CA GLY A 308 2.57 -13.77 -63.11
C GLY A 308 3.27 -15.03 -63.64
N TYR A 309 3.10 -16.16 -62.97
CA TYR A 309 3.65 -17.43 -63.43
C TYR A 309 3.00 -17.91 -64.74
N LEU A 310 1.69 -17.66 -64.91
CA LEU A 310 0.93 -18.04 -66.10
C LEU A 310 1.17 -17.12 -67.31
N VAL A 311 1.44 -15.83 -67.09
CA VAL A 311 1.56 -14.82 -68.17
C VAL A 311 2.98 -14.74 -68.76
N THR A 312 4.00 -15.28 -68.08
CA THR A 312 5.40 -15.13 -68.50
C THR A 312 5.94 -16.19 -69.45
N SER A 313 5.10 -16.60 -70.40
CA SER A 313 5.55 -17.42 -71.52
C SER A 313 6.42 -16.64 -72.53
N GLN A 314 6.50 -15.30 -72.48
CA GLN A 314 7.24 -14.51 -73.46
C GLN A 314 7.71 -13.13 -72.89
N HIS A 315 9.04 -12.88 -72.90
CA HIS A 315 9.76 -11.59 -72.78
C HIS A 315 10.46 -11.21 -71.44
N HIS A 316 11.78 -11.01 -71.55
CA HIS A 316 12.78 -10.44 -70.63
C HIS A 316 12.95 -11.02 -69.21
N VAL A 317 13.97 -11.87 -69.07
CA VAL A 317 14.05 -12.92 -68.04
C VAL A 317 14.68 -12.49 -66.70
N LEU A 318 15.22 -11.27 -66.53
CA LEU A 318 15.93 -10.90 -65.29
C LEU A 318 15.09 -10.07 -64.30
N HIS A 319 14.46 -8.98 -64.77
CA HIS A 319 13.64 -8.11 -63.92
C HIS A 319 12.41 -8.84 -63.36
N TRP A 320 11.78 -9.68 -64.20
CA TRP A 320 10.62 -10.47 -63.83
C TRP A 320 10.90 -11.49 -62.71
N ARG A 321 12.08 -12.12 -62.73
CA ARG A 321 12.48 -13.09 -61.71
C ARG A 321 12.69 -12.42 -60.35
N CYS A 322 13.28 -11.23 -60.34
CA CYS A 322 13.42 -10.46 -59.09
C CYS A 322 12.05 -10.09 -58.51
N GLN A 323 11.13 -9.60 -59.35
CA GLN A 323 9.79 -9.20 -58.95
C GLN A 323 8.96 -10.38 -58.41
N THR A 324 9.05 -11.56 -59.03
CA THR A 324 8.35 -12.76 -58.55
C THR A 324 8.91 -13.31 -57.24
N HIS A 325 10.24 -13.29 -57.06
CA HIS A 325 10.87 -13.66 -55.78
C HIS A 325 10.51 -12.69 -54.66
N TYR A 326 10.43 -11.38 -54.95
CA TYR A 326 9.98 -10.37 -54.00
C TYR A 326 8.53 -10.61 -53.55
N VAL A 327 7.61 -10.82 -54.49
CA VAL A 327 6.18 -11.09 -54.20
C VAL A 327 6.01 -12.40 -53.42
N ALA A 328 6.79 -13.44 -53.74
CA ALA A 328 6.77 -14.70 -52.99
C ALA A 328 7.25 -14.53 -51.53
N CYS A 329 8.30 -13.73 -51.30
CA CYS A 329 8.78 -13.42 -49.95
C CYS A 329 7.76 -12.62 -49.14
N LEU A 330 7.07 -11.66 -49.77
CA LEU A 330 5.98 -10.91 -49.13
C LEU A 330 4.83 -11.84 -48.73
N LEU A 331 4.43 -12.75 -49.62
CA LEU A 331 3.36 -13.71 -49.35
C LEU A 331 3.69 -14.60 -48.15
N ILE A 332 4.91 -15.15 -48.09
CA ILE A 332 5.35 -15.99 -46.97
C ILE A 332 5.40 -15.19 -45.66
N GLY A 333 5.92 -13.96 -45.69
CA GLY A 333 5.99 -13.08 -44.53
C GLY A 333 4.61 -12.73 -43.96
N ASP A 334 3.68 -12.31 -44.81
CA ASP A 334 2.31 -11.96 -44.42
C ASP A 334 1.54 -13.19 -43.89
N LEU A 335 1.78 -14.36 -44.47
CA LEU A 335 1.21 -15.63 -44.00
C LEU A 335 1.71 -15.98 -42.58
N PHE A 336 3.01 -15.87 -42.31
CA PHE A 336 3.55 -16.10 -40.96
C PHE A 336 3.04 -15.09 -39.94
N LEU A 337 2.92 -13.81 -40.32
CA LEU A 337 2.32 -12.78 -39.46
C LEU A 337 0.86 -13.08 -39.13
N ALA A 338 0.07 -13.50 -40.13
CA ALA A 338 -1.32 -13.91 -39.92
C ALA A 338 -1.41 -15.12 -38.97
N ILE A 339 -0.55 -16.13 -39.14
CA ILE A 339 -0.51 -17.31 -38.26
C ILE A 339 -0.15 -16.92 -36.81
N VAL A 340 0.84 -16.04 -36.60
CA VAL A 340 1.20 -15.57 -35.25
C VAL A 340 0.06 -14.78 -34.61
N GLN A 341 -0.61 -13.92 -35.37
CA GLN A 341 -1.74 -13.14 -34.86
C GLN A 341 -2.98 -14.00 -34.55
N LEU A 342 -3.23 -15.05 -35.33
CA LEU A 342 -4.34 -15.98 -35.10
C LEU A 342 -4.06 -17.01 -34.00
N SER A 343 -2.79 -17.40 -33.83
CA SER A 343 -2.39 -18.37 -32.80
C SER A 343 -2.31 -17.75 -31.41
N GLY A 344 -2.07 -16.44 -31.30
CA GLY A 344 -2.08 -15.74 -30.02
C GLY A 344 -1.19 -16.43 -28.99
N GLU A 345 -1.79 -16.93 -27.92
CA GLU A 345 -1.09 -17.61 -26.82
C GLU A 345 -0.97 -19.14 -26.97
N THR A 346 -1.56 -19.75 -28.02
CA THR A 346 -1.53 -21.22 -28.18
C THR A 346 -0.16 -21.77 -28.58
N ILE A 347 0.78 -20.93 -29.04
CA ILE A 347 2.14 -21.35 -29.39
C ILE A 347 3.11 -20.87 -28.31
N THR A 348 3.28 -21.69 -27.27
CA THR A 348 4.31 -21.49 -26.24
C THR A 348 5.53 -22.37 -26.49
N GLY A 349 6.74 -21.88 -26.18
CA GLY A 349 7.97 -22.68 -26.18
C GLY A 349 8.80 -22.60 -27.48
N PRO A 350 9.57 -23.65 -27.83
CA PRO A 350 10.59 -23.59 -28.89
C PRO A 350 10.02 -23.32 -30.29
N ALA A 351 8.76 -23.69 -30.53
CA ALA A 351 8.06 -23.40 -31.78
C ALA A 351 7.87 -21.88 -32.00
N CYS A 352 7.55 -21.12 -30.94
CA CYS A 352 7.39 -19.67 -31.01
C CYS A 352 8.73 -18.98 -31.36
N THR A 353 9.82 -19.43 -30.73
CA THR A 353 11.16 -18.92 -31.01
C THR A 353 11.60 -19.20 -32.45
N MET A 354 11.27 -20.38 -32.98
CA MET A 354 11.55 -20.73 -34.38
C MET A 354 10.75 -19.86 -35.35
N ILE A 355 9.44 -19.70 -35.11
CA ILE A 355 8.58 -18.85 -35.95
C ILE A 355 9.04 -17.39 -35.91
N GLY A 356 9.40 -16.86 -34.73
CA GLY A 356 9.94 -15.51 -34.59
C GLY A 356 11.26 -15.28 -35.33
N LYS A 357 12.18 -16.25 -35.27
CA LYS A 357 13.43 -16.21 -36.04
C LYS A 357 13.19 -16.27 -37.55
N SER A 358 12.28 -17.14 -38.00
CA SER A 358 11.89 -17.24 -39.41
C SER A 358 11.25 -15.95 -39.90
N LEU A 359 10.35 -15.33 -39.13
CA LEU A 359 9.74 -14.05 -39.46
C LEU A 359 10.78 -12.94 -39.64
N LEU A 360 11.73 -12.83 -38.71
CA LEU A 360 12.80 -11.83 -38.78
C LEU A 360 13.67 -12.01 -40.04
N LEU A 361 13.96 -13.26 -40.41
CA LEU A 361 14.70 -13.58 -41.63
C LEU A 361 13.93 -13.13 -42.89
N PHE A 362 12.63 -13.46 -42.98
CA PHE A 362 11.82 -13.05 -44.14
C PHE A 362 11.60 -11.54 -44.21
N LEU A 363 11.49 -10.85 -43.08
CA LEU A 363 11.47 -9.38 -43.04
C LEU A 363 12.80 -8.79 -43.51
N ALA A 364 13.94 -9.32 -43.05
CA ALA A 364 15.25 -8.87 -43.51
C ALA A 364 15.44 -9.08 -45.02
N VAL A 365 15.02 -10.23 -45.54
CA VAL A 365 15.02 -10.53 -46.99
C VAL A 365 14.12 -9.56 -47.75
N ARG A 366 12.94 -9.23 -47.23
CA ARG A 366 12.05 -8.20 -47.80
C ARG A 366 12.75 -6.84 -47.91
N TYR A 367 13.44 -6.40 -46.86
CA TYR A 367 14.19 -5.14 -46.88
C TYR A 367 15.35 -5.15 -47.87
N LEU A 368 16.11 -6.26 -47.94
CA LEU A 368 17.19 -6.45 -48.90
C LEU A 368 16.71 -6.46 -50.35
N CYS A 369 15.61 -7.16 -50.66
CA CYS A 369 15.02 -7.17 -51.99
C CYS A 369 14.45 -5.80 -52.38
N PHE A 370 13.91 -5.03 -51.42
CA PHE A 370 13.46 -3.66 -51.67
C PHE A 370 14.63 -2.69 -51.96
N LEU A 371 15.78 -2.87 -51.29
CA LEU A 371 16.99 -2.08 -51.56
C LEU A 371 17.68 -2.45 -52.88
N SER A 372 17.44 -3.66 -53.39
CA SER A 372 18.06 -4.18 -54.62
C SER A 372 17.20 -3.98 -55.88
N SER A 373 15.95 -3.54 -55.72
CA SER A 373 15.03 -3.20 -56.81
C SER A 373 14.98 -1.70 -57.02
#